data_AF-A0AAP0W5Y1-F1
#
_entry.id   AF-A0AAP0W5Y1-F1
#
_cell.length_a   1.000
_cell.length_b   1.000
_cell.length_c   1.000
_cell.angle_alpha   90.00
_cell.angle_beta   90.00
_cell.angle_gamma   90.00
#
_symmetry.space_group_name_H-M   'P 1'
#
loop_
_entity.id
_entity.type
_entity.pdbx_description
1 polymer ?
#
loop_
_entity_poly.entity_id
_entity_poly.type
_entity_poly.pdbx_seq_one_letter_code
_entity_poly.pdbx_strand_id
1 'polypeptide(L)'
;MRKGKLNNLLSCKYLVMTSVFMLILIFKSGSCEAYEEIDIPDVKALLNPPEIYIKEDTLFYNGQITDTSFLVFLKLVNKHPAKTVSISSTGGDAENALKIASYIFSHGMDVDVRSVCASACANYIFPAGKNKHLSNDSYLLWHGGLNGPDRELTVTGKISKEDFLKLDQIKRLRKEDAEFYKMIDVGLQVSFCPQLNPDYKDKYPEKWFSYSPEDIEKFGIKNIHYATSASQWAASMRKKHVIFGNYCN
;
A
#
# COMPACT_ATOMS: atom_id res chain seq x y z
N MET A 1 4.62 -20.91 14.44
CA MET A 1 4.83 -19.55 13.90
C MET A 1 3.55 -19.13 13.20
N ARG A 2 2.83 -18.12 13.71
CA ARG A 2 1.63 -17.60 13.05
C ARG A 2 2.07 -16.73 11.87
N LYS A 3 1.61 -17.05 10.67
CA LYS A 3 1.83 -16.25 9.45
C LYS A 3 0.72 -15.21 9.33
N GLY A 4 1.06 -13.98 8.96
CA GLY A 4 0.10 -12.91 8.69
C GLY A 4 -0.28 -12.92 7.21
N LYS A 5 -1.55 -13.19 6.89
CA LYS A 5 -2.03 -13.26 5.49
C LYS A 5 -2.76 -11.98 5.09
N LEU A 6 -2.51 -11.50 3.88
CA LEU A 6 -3.22 -10.38 3.24
C LEU A 6 -4.37 -10.95 2.36
N ASN A 7 -5.38 -11.56 2.98
CA ASN A 7 -6.41 -12.29 2.22
C ASN A 7 -7.39 -11.37 1.47
N ASN A 8 -7.71 -11.73 0.22
CA ASN A 8 -9.02 -11.51 -0.40
C ASN A 8 -9.54 -12.87 -0.94
N LEU A 9 -10.77 -13.26 -0.59
CA LEU A 9 -11.37 -14.53 -1.00
C LEU A 9 -11.53 -14.63 -2.53
N LEU A 10 -10.96 -15.67 -3.15
CA LEU A 10 -11.26 -16.08 -4.52
C LEU A 10 -12.27 -17.25 -4.52
N SER A 11 -13.39 -17.09 -5.20
CA SER A 11 -14.25 -18.21 -5.59
C SER A 11 -13.90 -18.63 -7.02
N CYS A 12 -13.30 -19.80 -7.20
CA CYS A 12 -13.20 -20.42 -8.51
C CYS A 12 -14.50 -21.19 -8.78
N LYS A 13 -15.33 -20.73 -9.73
CA LYS A 13 -16.51 -21.50 -10.18
C LYS A 13 -16.04 -22.60 -11.13
N TYR A 14 -16.19 -23.85 -10.72
CA TYR A 14 -15.97 -25.01 -11.58
C TYR A 14 -17.07 -25.12 -12.64
N LEU A 15 -16.68 -25.23 -13.91
CA LEU A 15 -17.56 -25.65 -15.00
C LEU A 15 -17.49 -27.19 -15.09
N VAL A 16 -18.59 -27.88 -14.77
CA VAL A 16 -18.70 -29.32 -14.96
C VAL A 16 -18.89 -29.59 -16.45
N MET A 17 -17.88 -30.18 -17.09
CA MET A 17 -18.00 -30.67 -18.47
C MET A 17 -18.31 -32.16 -18.45
N THR A 18 -19.51 -32.51 -18.93
CA THR A 18 -19.97 -33.89 -19.10
C THR A 18 -19.11 -34.63 -20.12
N SER A 19 -18.83 -35.90 -19.84
CA SER A 19 -17.97 -36.79 -20.63
C SER A 19 -18.42 -36.96 -22.07
N VAL A 20 -17.47 -37.15 -23.00
CA VAL A 20 -17.52 -38.13 -24.12
C VAL A 20 -16.21 -38.03 -24.95
N PHE A 21 -15.55 -39.18 -25.07
CA PHE A 21 -14.57 -39.61 -26.07
C PHE A 21 -13.15 -39.02 -26.15
N MET A 22 -12.22 -39.98 -26.17
CA MET A 22 -10.76 -39.91 -26.21
C MET A 22 -10.27 -39.46 -27.59
N LEU A 23 -9.68 -38.26 -27.65
CA LEU A 23 -8.77 -37.86 -28.72
C LEU A 23 -7.57 -37.18 -28.04
N ILE A 24 -6.40 -37.82 -28.08
CA ILE A 24 -5.15 -37.25 -27.55
C ILE A 24 -4.68 -36.18 -28.53
N LEU A 25 -5.24 -34.98 -28.39
CA LEU A 25 -4.64 -33.76 -28.87
C LEU A 25 -3.70 -33.28 -27.76
N ILE A 26 -2.40 -33.32 -28.03
CA ILE A 26 -1.40 -32.63 -27.19
C ILE A 26 -1.62 -31.14 -27.42
N PHE A 27 -2.62 -30.58 -26.75
CA PHE A 27 -2.64 -29.15 -26.51
C PHE A 27 -1.41 -28.86 -25.66
N LYS A 28 -0.51 -28.00 -26.18
CA LYS A 28 0.39 -27.26 -25.30
C LYS A 28 -0.52 -26.58 -24.29
N SER A 29 -0.65 -27.17 -23.11
CA SER A 29 -1.21 -26.51 -21.95
C SER A 29 -0.34 -25.27 -21.78
N GLY A 30 -0.88 -24.11 -22.12
CA GLY A 30 -0.32 -22.86 -21.62
C GLY A 30 -0.14 -23.07 -20.14
N SER A 31 1.10 -23.01 -19.68
CA SER A 31 1.42 -23.09 -18.27
C SER A 31 0.58 -22.01 -17.60
N CYS A 32 -0.47 -22.42 -16.89
CA CYS A 32 -1.05 -21.61 -15.85
C CYS A 32 0.08 -21.52 -14.83
N GLU A 33 0.92 -20.49 -14.95
CA GLU A 33 1.91 -20.19 -13.93
C GLU A 33 1.09 -20.00 -12.65
N ALA A 34 1.26 -20.92 -11.71
CA ALA A 34 0.67 -20.80 -10.40
C ALA A 34 1.24 -19.51 -9.79
N TYR A 35 0.37 -18.52 -9.63
CA TYR A 35 0.74 -17.26 -9.02
C TYR A 35 1.06 -17.50 -7.54
N GLU A 36 2.23 -17.04 -7.09
CA GLU A 36 2.66 -17.12 -5.68
C GLU A 36 2.29 -15.82 -4.96
N GLU A 37 1.55 -15.95 -3.85
CA GLU A 37 1.04 -14.82 -3.04
C GLU A 37 2.18 -14.05 -2.33
N ILE A 38 1.95 -12.76 -2.01
CA ILE A 38 2.89 -11.96 -1.21
C ILE A 38 2.83 -12.40 0.28
N ASP A 39 3.88 -13.07 0.78
CA ASP A 39 4.03 -13.42 2.21
C ASP A 39 4.72 -12.28 2.99
N ILE A 40 4.00 -11.59 3.88
CA ILE A 40 4.57 -10.58 4.79
C ILE A 40 4.97 -11.28 6.10
N PRO A 41 6.28 -11.46 6.37
CA PRO A 41 6.74 -12.26 7.51
C PRO A 41 6.56 -11.55 8.86
N ASP A 42 6.48 -10.22 8.87
CA ASP A 42 6.37 -9.43 10.08
C ASP A 42 4.92 -9.31 10.56
N VAL A 43 4.55 -10.19 11.49
CA VAL A 43 3.22 -10.19 12.12
C VAL A 43 2.91 -8.90 12.89
N LYS A 44 3.93 -8.12 13.30
CA LYS A 44 3.69 -6.87 14.02
C LYS A 44 3.01 -5.81 13.15
N ALA A 45 3.19 -5.89 11.83
CA ALA A 45 2.52 -5.01 10.88
C ALA A 45 1.00 -5.16 10.86
N LEU A 46 0.47 -6.24 11.45
CA LEU A 46 -0.96 -6.56 11.53
C LEU A 46 -1.58 -6.27 12.91
N LEU A 47 -0.81 -5.73 13.88
CA LEU A 47 -1.35 -5.41 15.20
C LEU A 47 -2.53 -4.45 15.09
N ASN A 48 -3.61 -4.77 15.80
CA ASN A 48 -4.81 -3.93 15.92
C ASN A 48 -5.35 -4.10 17.36
N PRO A 49 -5.23 -3.09 18.24
CA PRO A 49 -4.68 -1.76 17.99
C PRO A 49 -3.16 -1.78 17.70
N PRO A 50 -2.62 -0.75 17.02
CA PRO A 50 -1.19 -0.67 16.76
C PRO A 50 -0.39 -0.40 18.04
N GLU A 51 0.83 -0.92 18.08
CA GLU A 51 1.83 -0.56 19.08
C GLU A 51 2.59 0.67 18.61
N ILE A 52 2.45 1.77 19.35
CA ILE A 52 3.10 3.06 19.05
C ILE A 52 3.85 3.54 20.29
N TYR A 53 5.15 3.77 20.15
CA TYR A 53 6.01 4.26 21.24
C TYR A 53 7.18 5.08 20.69
N ILE A 54 7.85 5.83 21.57
CA ILE A 54 9.05 6.59 21.22
C ILE A 54 10.23 5.99 21.99
N LYS A 55 11.33 5.78 21.29
CA LYS A 55 12.64 5.50 21.88
C LYS A 55 13.62 6.50 21.29
N GLU A 56 14.27 7.25 22.18
CA GLU A 56 15.16 8.36 21.80
C GLU A 56 14.43 9.38 20.91
N ASP A 57 14.87 9.60 19.68
CA ASP A 57 14.24 10.51 18.71
C ASP A 57 13.44 9.77 17.62
N THR A 58 13.18 8.47 17.79
CA THR A 58 12.44 7.66 16.83
C THR A 58 11.09 7.21 17.39
N LEU A 59 10.02 7.55 16.67
CA LEU A 59 8.70 6.99 16.90
C LEU A 59 8.59 5.66 16.14
N PHE A 60 8.31 4.59 16.88
CA PHE A 60 8.06 3.26 16.35
C PHE A 60 6.56 3.06 16.18
N TYR A 61 6.14 2.71 14.97
CA TYR A 61 4.75 2.39 14.63
C TYR A 61 4.65 0.96 14.12
N ASN A 62 3.92 0.09 14.81
CA ASN A 62 3.67 -1.28 14.40
C ASN A 62 2.17 -1.58 14.38
N GLY A 63 1.63 -1.93 13.22
CA GLY A 63 0.24 -2.39 13.11
C GLY A 63 -0.59 -1.59 12.11
N GLN A 64 -1.89 -1.82 12.17
CA GLN A 64 -2.88 -1.15 11.32
C GLN A 64 -3.08 0.30 11.75
N ILE A 65 -3.32 1.17 10.77
CA ILE A 65 -3.78 2.53 11.01
C ILE A 65 -5.27 2.47 11.36
N THR A 66 -5.62 2.94 12.55
CA THR A 66 -6.96 2.89 13.12
C THR A 66 -7.51 4.31 13.30
N ASP A 67 -8.78 4.40 13.68
CA ASP A 67 -9.49 5.65 13.98
C ASP A 67 -8.87 6.46 15.14
N THR A 68 -8.08 5.82 16.01
CA THR A 68 -7.39 6.46 17.14
C THR A 68 -5.89 6.68 16.93
N SER A 69 -5.33 6.18 15.82
CA SER A 69 -3.88 6.18 15.60
C SER A 69 -3.27 7.58 15.59
N PHE A 70 -3.92 8.58 14.99
CA PHE A 70 -3.39 9.94 14.99
C PHE A 70 -3.38 10.56 16.39
N LEU A 71 -4.40 10.28 17.22
CA LEU A 71 -4.45 10.79 18.59
C LEU A 71 -3.32 10.23 19.45
N VAL A 72 -3.05 8.92 19.33
CA VAL A 72 -1.93 8.27 20.03
C VAL A 72 -0.59 8.81 19.54
N PHE A 73 -0.42 8.93 18.23
CA PHE A 73 0.77 9.52 17.60
C PHE A 73 1.03 10.94 18.14
N LEU A 74 0.01 11.82 18.07
CA LEU A 74 0.13 13.22 18.47
C LEU A 74 0.45 13.37 19.96
N LYS A 75 -0.16 12.55 20.82
CA LYS A 75 0.13 12.53 22.26
C LYS A 75 1.60 12.21 22.54
N LEU A 76 2.18 11.26 21.80
CA LEU A 76 3.57 10.84 22.00
C LEU A 76 4.55 11.92 21.54
N VAL A 77 4.41 12.44 20.32
CA VAL A 77 5.33 13.45 19.75
C VAL A 77 5.26 14.79 20.50
N ASN A 78 4.10 15.14 21.07
CA ASN A 78 3.98 16.32 21.93
C ASN A 78 4.72 16.18 23.26
N LYS A 79 4.88 14.95 23.77
CA LYS A 79 5.60 14.69 25.02
C LYS A 79 7.10 14.52 24.79
N HIS A 80 7.47 13.85 23.72
CA HIS A 80 8.85 13.57 23.34
C HIS A 80 8.99 13.78 21.83
N PRO A 81 9.53 14.93 21.39
CA PRO A 81 9.69 15.21 19.96
C PRO A 81 10.51 14.11 19.27
N ALA A 82 9.96 13.55 18.19
CA ALA A 82 10.63 12.58 17.35
C ALA A 82 11.09 13.24 16.04
N LYS A 83 12.19 12.74 15.47
CA LYS A 83 12.69 13.15 14.15
C LYS A 83 12.39 12.11 13.07
N THR A 84 12.23 10.85 13.47
CA THR A 84 12.02 9.73 12.55
C THR A 84 10.77 8.95 12.95
N VAL A 85 9.96 8.59 11.96
CA VAL A 85 8.92 7.58 12.09
C VAL A 85 9.44 6.30 11.47
N SER A 86 9.81 5.34 12.31
CA SER A 86 10.12 3.99 11.87
C SER A 86 8.82 3.18 11.88
N ILE A 87 8.42 2.61 10.75
CA ILE A 87 7.09 2.02 10.53
C ILE A 87 7.11 0.60 9.96
N SER A 88 6.14 -0.18 10.42
CA SER A 88 5.76 -1.49 9.90
C SER A 88 4.23 -1.57 9.93
N SER A 89 3.59 -1.37 8.78
CA SER A 89 2.13 -1.24 8.70
C SER A 89 1.57 -1.73 7.37
N THR A 90 0.47 -2.47 7.44
CA THR A 90 -0.33 -2.84 6.27
C THR A 90 -1.30 -1.74 5.81
N GLY A 91 -1.24 -0.55 6.43
CA GLY A 91 -2.17 0.55 6.18
C GLY A 91 -3.42 0.47 7.07
N GLY A 92 -4.55 1.03 6.61
CA GLY A 92 -5.78 1.10 7.37
C GLY A 92 -6.55 2.39 7.10
N ASP A 93 -7.04 3.04 8.16
CA ASP A 93 -7.82 4.27 8.10
C ASP A 93 -7.09 5.41 7.38
N ALA A 94 -7.64 5.83 6.23
CA ALA A 94 -7.03 6.83 5.37
C ALA A 94 -7.01 8.23 5.99
N GLU A 95 -8.05 8.60 6.74
CA GLU A 95 -8.15 9.92 7.38
C GLU A 95 -7.06 10.10 8.45
N ASN A 96 -6.86 9.10 9.32
CA ASN A 96 -5.80 9.13 10.31
C ASN A 96 -4.41 9.03 9.68
N ALA A 97 -4.25 8.26 8.60
CA ALA A 97 -2.99 8.19 7.86
C ALA A 97 -2.62 9.56 7.26
N LEU A 98 -3.57 10.26 6.65
CA LEU A 98 -3.39 11.63 6.13
C LEU A 98 -3.00 12.62 7.22
N LYS A 99 -3.61 12.54 8.41
CA LYS A 99 -3.27 13.42 9.55
C LYS A 99 -1.86 13.16 10.08
N ILE A 100 -1.47 11.89 10.21
CA ILE A 100 -0.09 11.52 10.60
C ILE A 100 0.89 12.00 9.54
N ALA A 101 0.61 11.75 8.26
CA ALA A 101 1.47 12.15 7.14
C ALA A 101 1.65 13.66 7.05
N SER A 102 0.58 14.43 7.23
CA SER A 102 0.64 15.90 7.27
C SER A 102 1.51 16.41 8.42
N TYR A 103 1.47 15.75 9.59
CA TYR A 103 2.37 16.06 10.70
C TYR A 103 3.84 15.76 10.33
N ILE A 104 4.12 14.56 9.81
CA ILE A 104 5.47 14.15 9.37
C ILE A 104 6.06 15.17 8.40
N PHE A 105 5.29 15.54 7.37
CA PHE A 105 5.72 16.49 6.35
C PHE A 105 5.97 17.89 6.92
N SER A 106 5.02 18.42 7.70
CA SER A 106 5.14 19.78 8.28
C SER A 106 6.27 19.93 9.30
N HIS A 107 6.71 18.84 9.92
CA HIS A 107 7.81 18.83 10.88
C HIS A 107 9.13 18.34 10.26
N GLY A 108 9.14 18.03 8.96
CA GLY A 108 10.32 17.56 8.24
C GLY A 108 10.89 16.26 8.79
N MET A 109 10.03 15.37 9.29
CA MET A 109 10.43 14.09 9.87
C MET A 109 10.85 13.09 8.78
N ASP A 110 11.77 12.20 9.10
CA ASP A 110 12.16 11.08 8.25
C ASP A 110 11.22 9.89 8.42
N VAL A 111 11.14 9.04 7.40
CA VAL A 111 10.37 7.80 7.44
C VAL A 111 11.28 6.61 7.14
N ASP A 112 11.25 5.62 8.00
CA ASP A 112 12.02 4.38 7.88
C ASP A 112 11.07 3.18 7.82
N VAL A 113 11.02 2.48 6.69
CA VAL A 113 10.18 1.29 6.55
C VAL A 113 11.00 0.07 6.95
N ARG A 114 10.69 -0.50 8.13
CA ARG A 114 11.43 -1.66 8.64
C ARG A 114 11.08 -2.96 7.93
N SER A 115 9.81 -3.16 7.59
CA SER A 115 9.32 -4.44 7.05
C SER A 115 8.28 -4.26 5.95
N VAL A 116 7.21 -3.51 6.22
CA VAL A 116 6.18 -3.22 5.23
C VAL A 116 5.59 -1.84 5.44
N CYS A 117 5.29 -1.18 4.34
CA CYS A 117 4.44 -0.02 4.28
C CYS A 117 3.47 -0.23 3.11
N ALA A 118 2.23 -0.60 3.42
CA ALA A 118 1.21 -0.92 2.41
C ALA A 118 -0.03 -0.02 2.53
N SER A 119 -0.78 0.09 1.43
CA SER A 119 -2.05 0.82 1.37
C SER A 119 -1.90 2.26 1.91
N ALA A 120 -2.68 2.68 2.91
CA ALA A 120 -2.60 4.01 3.50
C ALA A 120 -1.19 4.39 4.00
N CYS A 121 -0.36 3.43 4.42
CA CYS A 121 1.03 3.71 4.72
C CYS A 121 1.80 4.14 3.46
N ALA A 122 1.70 3.37 2.37
CA ALA A 122 2.37 3.66 1.11
C ALA A 122 1.81 4.92 0.41
N ASN A 123 0.51 5.18 0.55
CA ASN A 123 -0.16 6.35 0.00
C ASN A 123 0.26 7.64 0.71
N TYR A 124 0.41 7.62 2.05
CA TYR A 124 0.48 8.84 2.84
C TYR A 124 1.76 8.95 3.67
N ILE A 125 2.04 7.94 4.49
CA ILE A 125 3.13 7.99 5.46
C ILE A 125 4.48 7.97 4.77
N PHE A 126 4.71 7.01 3.87
CA PHE A 126 5.97 6.91 3.14
C PHE A 126 6.32 8.19 2.38
N PRO A 127 5.48 8.71 1.46
CA PRO A 127 5.85 9.88 0.66
C PRO A 127 5.96 11.18 1.47
N ALA A 128 5.37 11.27 2.67
CA ALA A 128 5.49 12.44 3.55
C ALA A 128 6.89 12.65 4.16
N GLY A 129 7.70 11.59 4.26
CA GLY A 129 9.00 11.67 4.92
C GLY A 129 9.94 12.63 4.19
N LYS A 130 10.76 13.39 4.90
CA LYS A 130 11.81 14.22 4.32
C LYS A 130 12.86 13.36 3.63
N ASN A 131 13.49 12.45 4.38
CA ASN A 131 14.26 11.32 3.87
C ASN A 131 13.47 10.03 4.11
N LYS A 132 13.55 9.10 3.15
CA LYS A 132 12.81 7.83 3.19
C LYS A 132 13.81 6.69 3.14
N HIS A 133 13.71 5.74 4.07
CA HIS A 133 14.63 4.61 4.15
C HIS A 133 13.89 3.32 3.86
N LEU A 134 14.46 2.50 2.98
CA LEU A 134 13.98 1.16 2.66
C LEU A 134 15.11 0.16 2.92
N SER A 135 14.85 -0.85 3.76
CA SER A 135 15.70 -2.03 3.82
C SER A 135 15.58 -2.83 2.51
N ASN A 136 16.55 -3.69 2.20
CA ASN A 136 16.51 -4.55 1.00
C ASN A 136 15.26 -5.44 0.97
N ASP A 137 14.65 -5.70 2.12
CA ASP A 137 13.54 -6.61 2.28
C ASP A 137 12.21 -5.93 2.63
N SER A 138 12.20 -4.59 2.69
CA SER A 138 11.02 -3.81 3.03
C SER A 138 10.04 -3.75 1.86
N TYR A 139 8.80 -4.19 2.10
CA TYR A 139 7.70 -4.09 1.15
C TYR A 139 7.15 -2.66 1.10
N LEU A 140 6.99 -2.12 -0.11
CA LEU A 140 6.30 -0.85 -0.36
C LEU A 140 5.19 -1.13 -1.40
N LEU A 141 3.94 -1.13 -0.95
CA LEU A 141 2.83 -1.73 -1.70
C LEU A 141 1.61 -0.81 -1.78
N TRP A 142 1.15 -0.55 -3.00
CA TRP A 142 -0.08 0.17 -3.31
C TRP A 142 -1.15 -0.81 -3.81
N HIS A 143 -2.42 -0.42 -3.68
CA HIS A 143 -3.55 -1.18 -4.25
C HIS A 143 -4.74 -0.28 -4.63
N GLY A 144 -4.56 1.04 -4.65
CA GLY A 144 -5.63 2.02 -4.84
C GLY A 144 -5.50 3.21 -3.90
N GLY A 145 -6.15 4.31 -4.27
CA GLY A 145 -6.28 5.52 -3.47
C GLY A 145 -7.71 6.05 -3.52
N LEU A 146 -8.02 7.03 -2.66
CA LEU A 146 -9.37 7.58 -2.54
C LEU A 146 -9.88 8.18 -3.85
N ASN A 147 -8.98 8.77 -4.64
CA ASN A 147 -9.27 9.34 -5.96
C ASN A 147 -9.00 8.37 -7.13
N GLY A 148 -8.81 7.07 -6.86
CA GLY A 148 -8.72 6.06 -7.91
C GLY A 148 -10.07 5.81 -8.61
N PRO A 149 -10.07 5.00 -9.69
CA PRO A 149 -11.28 4.71 -10.46
C PRO A 149 -12.40 4.10 -9.60
N ASP A 150 -13.60 4.67 -9.66
CA ASP A 150 -14.78 4.20 -8.90
C ASP A 150 -15.12 2.72 -9.17
N ARG A 151 -14.73 2.19 -10.34
CA ARG A 151 -14.89 0.76 -10.68
C ARG A 151 -14.12 -0.18 -9.75
N GLU A 152 -13.00 0.26 -9.17
CA GLU A 152 -12.19 -0.54 -8.25
C GLU A 152 -12.61 -0.37 -6.78
N LEU A 153 -13.45 0.64 -6.47
CA LEU A 153 -14.01 0.83 -5.13
C LEU A 153 -14.96 -0.32 -4.77
N THR A 154 -14.72 -0.92 -3.59
CA THR A 154 -15.63 -1.90 -2.99
C THR A 154 -16.37 -1.24 -1.83
N VAL A 155 -17.69 -1.13 -1.94
CA VAL A 155 -18.56 -0.60 -0.89
C VAL A 155 -19.29 -1.77 -0.24
N THR A 156 -19.23 -1.85 1.08
CA THR A 156 -19.92 -2.87 1.87
C THR A 156 -21.08 -2.24 2.64
N GLY A 157 -22.08 -3.05 3.02
CA GLY A 157 -23.27 -2.58 3.74
C GLY A 157 -24.46 -2.25 2.85
N LYS A 158 -25.42 -1.48 3.39
CA LYS A 158 -26.74 -1.20 2.75
C LYS A 158 -26.78 0.07 1.91
N ILE A 159 -25.62 0.66 1.60
CA ILE A 159 -25.52 1.88 0.79
C ILE A 159 -25.04 1.52 -0.61
N SER A 160 -25.63 2.15 -1.64
CA SER A 160 -25.15 1.98 -3.00
C SER A 160 -23.77 2.62 -3.16
N LYS A 161 -22.97 2.16 -4.13
CA LYS A 161 -21.68 2.81 -4.44
C LYS A 161 -21.87 4.29 -4.79
N GLU A 162 -22.90 4.61 -5.55
CA GLU A 162 -23.21 5.98 -5.96
C GLU A 162 -23.56 6.87 -4.76
N ASP A 163 -24.39 6.38 -3.84
CA ASP A 163 -24.76 7.13 -2.63
C ASP A 163 -23.58 7.28 -1.68
N PHE A 164 -22.74 6.24 -1.55
CA PHE A 164 -21.52 6.29 -0.76
C PHE A 164 -20.57 7.40 -1.26
N LEU A 165 -20.38 7.50 -2.58
CA LEU A 165 -19.54 8.53 -3.19
C LEU A 165 -20.13 9.95 -3.05
N LYS A 166 -21.45 10.07 -2.81
CA LYS A 166 -22.12 11.35 -2.57
C LYS A 166 -22.04 11.83 -1.12
N LEU A 167 -21.65 10.98 -0.16
CA LEU A 167 -21.50 11.36 1.24
C LEU A 167 -20.48 12.50 1.38
N ASP A 168 -20.83 13.53 2.16
CA ASP A 168 -19.98 14.70 2.36
C ASP A 168 -18.64 14.34 3.00
N GLN A 169 -18.60 13.32 3.85
CA GLN A 169 -17.36 12.78 4.41
C GLN A 169 -16.44 12.22 3.31
N ILE A 170 -16.98 11.48 2.34
CA ILE A 170 -16.18 10.89 1.25
C ILE A 170 -15.70 11.96 0.28
N LYS A 171 -16.55 12.95 -0.04
CA LYS A 171 -16.16 14.11 -0.84
C LYS A 171 -15.04 14.91 -0.17
N ARG A 172 -15.18 15.18 1.13
CA ARG A 172 -14.15 15.88 1.92
C ARG A 172 -12.85 15.09 1.92
N LEU A 173 -12.90 13.80 2.21
CA LEU A 173 -11.70 12.96 2.30
C LEU A 173 -10.98 12.84 0.93
N ARG A 174 -11.72 12.74 -0.18
CA ARG A 174 -11.15 12.82 -1.55
C ARG A 174 -10.47 14.16 -1.82
N LYS A 175 -11.05 15.26 -1.36
CA LYS A 175 -10.45 16.59 -1.48
C LYS A 175 -9.15 16.68 -0.67
N GLU A 176 -9.18 16.27 0.60
CA GLU A 176 -8.02 16.25 1.48
C GLU A 176 -6.88 15.37 0.94
N ASP A 177 -7.22 14.21 0.37
CA ASP A 177 -6.28 13.33 -0.35
C ASP A 177 -5.57 14.07 -1.49
N ALA A 178 -6.31 14.71 -2.39
CA ALA A 178 -5.74 15.45 -3.51
C ALA A 178 -4.91 16.67 -3.06
N GLU A 179 -5.37 17.39 -2.03
CA GLU A 179 -4.65 18.52 -1.44
C GLU A 179 -3.34 18.09 -0.78
N PHE A 180 -3.33 16.94 -0.10
CA PHE A 180 -2.13 16.38 0.51
C PHE A 180 -1.07 16.03 -0.55
N TYR A 181 -1.44 15.30 -1.61
CA TYR A 181 -0.51 14.97 -2.69
C TYR A 181 0.07 16.22 -3.37
N LYS A 182 -0.77 17.25 -3.58
CA LYS A 182 -0.31 18.56 -4.07
C LYS A 182 0.66 19.24 -3.09
N MET A 183 0.37 19.19 -1.80
CA MET A 183 1.21 19.80 -0.75
C MET A 183 2.62 19.21 -0.72
N ILE A 184 2.74 17.90 -0.93
CA ILE A 184 4.04 17.19 -0.89
C ILE A 184 4.72 17.07 -2.26
N ASP A 185 4.17 17.68 -3.31
CA ASP A 185 4.66 17.61 -4.70
C ASP A 185 4.78 16.16 -5.23
N VAL A 186 3.77 15.32 -4.94
CA VAL A 186 3.69 13.93 -5.41
C VAL A 186 2.45 13.73 -6.27
N GLY A 187 2.61 13.05 -7.41
CA GLY A 187 1.52 12.67 -8.30
C GLY A 187 0.56 11.70 -7.62
N LEU A 188 -0.68 12.16 -7.40
CA LEU A 188 -1.79 11.41 -6.79
C LEU A 188 -1.98 10.00 -7.40
N GLN A 189 -1.73 9.87 -8.70
CA GLN A 189 -1.86 8.63 -9.47
C GLN A 189 -0.94 7.52 -8.97
N VAL A 190 0.12 7.80 -8.19
CA VAL A 190 0.99 6.76 -7.61
C VAL A 190 0.15 5.69 -6.88
N SER A 191 -0.95 6.09 -6.25
CA SER A 191 -1.80 5.14 -5.51
C SER A 191 -2.66 4.22 -6.38
N PHE A 192 -2.90 4.53 -7.67
CA PHE A 192 -3.87 3.80 -8.51
C PHE A 192 -3.53 3.70 -10.00
N CYS A 193 -2.33 4.09 -10.43
CA CYS A 193 -1.96 4.19 -11.83
C CYS A 193 -2.17 2.89 -12.65
N PRO A 194 -1.78 1.68 -12.16
CA PRO A 194 -2.15 0.42 -12.80
C PRO A 194 -3.65 0.24 -13.05
N GLN A 195 -4.52 0.77 -12.17
CA GLN A 195 -5.98 0.66 -12.24
C GLN A 195 -6.59 1.48 -13.38
N LEU A 196 -5.81 2.34 -14.05
CA LEU A 196 -6.27 3.05 -15.24
C LEU A 196 -6.30 2.15 -16.48
N ASN A 197 -5.57 1.03 -16.45
CA ASN A 197 -5.49 0.11 -17.60
C ASN A 197 -6.67 -0.88 -17.62
N PRO A 198 -7.19 -1.25 -18.82
CA PRO A 198 -8.25 -2.26 -18.95
C PRO A 198 -7.85 -3.64 -18.42
N ASP A 199 -6.57 -4.02 -18.58
CA ASP A 199 -6.01 -5.32 -18.21
C ASP A 199 -5.50 -5.40 -16.76
N TYR A 200 -5.83 -4.39 -15.93
CA TYR A 200 -5.41 -4.33 -14.51
C TYR A 200 -5.71 -5.62 -13.75
N LYS A 201 -6.90 -6.20 -13.92
CA LYS A 201 -7.31 -7.40 -13.19
C LYS A 201 -6.53 -8.65 -13.61
N ASP A 202 -6.07 -8.69 -14.85
CA ASP A 202 -5.29 -9.81 -15.38
C ASP A 202 -3.83 -9.71 -14.93
N LYS A 203 -3.28 -8.49 -14.91
CA LYS A 203 -1.89 -8.21 -14.50
C LYS A 203 -1.68 -8.18 -12.99
N TYR A 204 -2.71 -7.87 -12.20
CA TYR A 204 -2.62 -7.68 -10.75
C TYR A 204 -3.72 -8.47 -10.03
N PRO A 205 -3.65 -9.81 -10.01
CA PRO A 205 -4.70 -10.66 -9.45
C PRO A 205 -4.94 -10.42 -7.95
N GLU A 206 -3.89 -10.12 -7.17
CA GLU A 206 -4.00 -9.73 -5.76
C GLU A 206 -4.26 -8.23 -5.54
N LYS A 207 -4.32 -7.44 -6.62
CA LYS A 207 -4.48 -5.98 -6.64
C LYS A 207 -3.30 -5.17 -6.06
N TRP A 208 -2.37 -5.81 -5.36
CA TRP A 208 -1.15 -5.20 -4.85
C TRP A 208 -0.12 -5.00 -5.96
N PHE A 209 0.56 -3.86 -5.90
CA PHE A 209 1.67 -3.55 -6.78
C PHE A 209 2.69 -2.65 -6.10
N SER A 210 3.89 -2.61 -6.68
CA SER A 210 4.90 -1.58 -6.41
C SER A 210 5.29 -0.89 -7.73
N TYR A 211 6.27 0.00 -7.66
CA TYR A 211 6.84 0.66 -8.83
C TYR A 211 8.36 0.54 -8.82
N SER A 212 8.94 0.67 -10.01
CA SER A 212 10.40 0.74 -10.11
C SER A 212 10.89 2.01 -9.40
N PRO A 213 12.12 2.03 -8.85
CA PRO A 213 12.68 3.25 -8.29
C PRO A 213 12.59 4.47 -9.22
N GLU A 214 12.75 4.26 -10.53
CA GLU A 214 12.62 5.28 -11.55
C GLU A 214 11.17 5.82 -11.64
N ASP A 215 10.18 4.93 -11.65
CA ASP A 215 8.78 5.36 -11.72
C ASP A 215 8.29 5.99 -10.41
N ILE A 216 8.78 5.53 -9.25
CA ILE A 216 8.55 6.19 -7.95
C ILE A 216 9.03 7.65 -8.01
N GLU A 217 10.22 7.88 -8.59
CA GLU A 217 10.77 9.22 -8.76
C GLU A 217 9.97 10.07 -9.77
N LYS A 218 9.45 9.49 -10.85
CA LYS A 218 8.55 10.18 -11.80
C LYS A 218 7.27 10.67 -11.13
N PHE A 219 6.76 9.96 -10.12
CA PHE A 219 5.66 10.44 -9.30
C PHE A 219 6.05 11.55 -8.30
N GLY A 220 7.33 11.93 -8.20
CA GLY A 220 7.81 12.97 -7.29
C GLY A 220 8.30 12.46 -5.94
N ILE A 221 8.25 11.15 -5.66
CA ILE A 221 8.74 10.61 -4.40
C ILE A 221 10.27 10.46 -4.49
N LYS A 222 10.97 11.45 -3.93
CA LYS A 222 12.44 11.61 -3.99
C LYS A 222 13.10 11.38 -2.64
N ASN A 223 14.43 11.39 -2.56
CA ASN A 223 15.20 11.19 -1.33
C ASN A 223 14.95 9.82 -0.68
N ILE A 224 14.97 8.76 -1.48
CA ILE A 224 14.89 7.37 -1.01
C ILE A 224 16.30 6.81 -0.85
N HIS A 225 16.63 6.43 0.37
CA HIS A 225 17.86 5.75 0.75
C HIS A 225 17.58 4.26 0.88
N TYR A 226 18.21 3.48 0.00
CA TYR A 226 18.14 2.02 0.04
C TYR A 226 19.30 1.49 0.88
N ALA A 227 19.05 0.47 1.70
CA ALA A 227 20.08 -0.12 2.57
C ALA A 227 21.33 -0.60 1.81
N THR A 228 21.18 -0.99 0.54
CA THR A 228 22.33 -1.28 -0.32
C THR A 228 22.23 -0.59 -1.67
N SER A 229 21.19 -0.85 -2.46
CA SER A 229 20.91 -0.10 -3.68
C SER A 229 19.45 -0.23 -4.11
N ALA A 230 19.00 0.72 -4.94
CA ALA A 230 17.67 0.70 -5.54
C ALA A 230 17.44 -0.57 -6.39
N SER A 231 18.46 -1.01 -7.13
CA SER A 231 18.40 -2.22 -7.98
C SER A 231 18.28 -3.49 -7.14
N GLN A 232 18.98 -3.58 -6.01
CA GLN A 232 18.91 -4.74 -5.13
C GLN A 232 17.56 -4.83 -4.41
N TRP A 233 17.03 -3.70 -3.93
CA TRP A 233 15.68 -3.66 -3.37
C TRP A 233 14.64 -4.14 -4.40
N ALA A 234 14.67 -3.59 -5.62
CA ALA A 234 13.73 -3.98 -6.66
C ALA A 234 13.88 -5.46 -7.07
N ALA A 235 15.10 -6.01 -7.07
CA ALA A 235 15.34 -7.43 -7.30
C ALA A 235 14.77 -8.31 -6.17
N SER A 236 14.94 -7.90 -4.90
CA SER A 236 14.38 -8.60 -3.74
C SER A 236 12.84 -8.64 -3.81
N MET A 237 12.21 -7.50 -4.12
CA MET A 237 10.74 -7.43 -4.24
C MET A 237 10.21 -8.34 -5.35
N ARG A 238 10.87 -8.38 -6.52
CA ARG A 238 10.49 -9.32 -7.60
C ARG A 238 10.65 -10.79 -7.18
N LYS A 239 11.71 -11.11 -6.44
CA LYS A 239 11.92 -12.47 -5.89
C LYS A 239 10.81 -12.85 -4.89
N LYS A 240 10.13 -11.87 -4.29
CA LYS A 240 8.99 -12.02 -3.39
C LYS A 240 7.64 -11.81 -4.09
N HIS A 241 7.61 -11.99 -5.42
CA HIS A 241 6.39 -11.96 -6.24
C HIS A 241 5.65 -10.61 -6.26
N VAL A 242 6.31 -9.52 -5.85
CA VAL A 242 5.76 -8.18 -6.00
C VAL A 242 5.73 -7.82 -7.49
N ILE A 243 4.54 -7.51 -8.00
CA ILE A 243 4.34 -7.05 -9.38
C ILE A 243 4.61 -5.55 -9.45
N PHE A 244 5.36 -5.14 -10.46
CA PHE A 244 5.74 -3.75 -10.68
C PHE A 244 4.87 -3.13 -11.78
N GLY A 245 4.19 -2.04 -11.43
CA GLY A 245 3.51 -1.18 -12.39
C GLY A 245 4.43 -0.15 -13.01
N ASN A 246 3.88 0.55 -14.01
CA ASN A 246 4.55 1.63 -14.71
C ASN A 246 3.89 2.96 -14.37
N TYR A 247 4.65 4.05 -14.47
CA TYR A 247 4.12 5.42 -14.47
C TYR A 247 3.14 5.64 -15.66
N CYS A 248 2.05 6.40 -15.47
CA CYS A 248 0.92 6.50 -16.42
C CYS A 248 0.53 7.93 -16.82
N ASN A 249 1.47 8.87 -16.77
CA ASN A 249 1.32 10.28 -17.15
C ASN A 249 0.02 10.67 -17.89
#